data_AF-A0A3B1E0I4-F1
#
_entry.id   AF-A0A3B1E0I4-F1
#
_cell.length_a   1.000
_cell.length_b   1.000
_cell.length_c   1.000
_cell.angle_alpha   90.00
_cell.angle_beta   90.00
_cell.angle_gamma   90.00
#
_symmetry.space_group_name_H-M   'P 1'
#
loop_
_entity.id
_entity.type
_entity.pdbx_description
1 polymer ?
#
loop_
_entity_poly.entity_id
_entity_poly.type
_entity_poly.pdbx_seq_one_letter_code
_entity_poly.pdbx_strand_id
1 'polypeptide(L)'
;MSLLPKIIDNQRKKLIDVFNTIASDYKQVSIATGYWDLLGTQMIIDEFSRYKKIRLLIGREPLIPRHKILEPEPDYPDKDFFFDLERLQPTQELKNLVQQIKGLIHQGVLEVKVYRRSFLYAKCYVFGNYDSDKTIGIIGSSNFTKNGLTHNTELNALESDHRIVTFSPKTKEQEVGHLYWFDQLWGDEKTE
;
A
#
# COMPACT_ATOMS: atom_id res chain seq x y z
N MET A 1 12.18 19.63 10.63
CA MET A 1 11.79 18.47 9.80
C MET A 1 13.04 17.70 9.47
N SER A 2 13.07 16.40 9.76
CA SER A 2 14.15 15.53 9.27
C SER A 2 14.14 15.54 7.75
N LEU A 3 15.33 15.55 7.13
CA LEU A 3 15.43 15.46 5.68
C LEU A 3 14.96 14.07 5.25
N LEU A 4 13.83 14.01 4.53
CA LEU A 4 13.33 12.75 3.98
C LEU A 4 14.26 12.26 2.86
N PRO A 5 14.57 10.96 2.81
CA PRO A 5 15.41 10.43 1.74
C PRO A 5 14.66 10.46 0.42
N LYS A 6 15.38 10.70 -0.69
CA LYS A 6 14.80 10.55 -2.04
C LYS A 6 14.74 9.09 -2.49
N ILE A 7 15.62 8.25 -1.99
CA ILE A 7 15.69 6.81 -2.30
C ILE A 7 15.63 5.99 -1.01
N ILE A 8 14.83 4.92 -1.05
CA ILE A 8 14.61 3.99 0.07
C ILE A 8 14.86 2.57 -0.45
N ASP A 9 15.86 1.90 0.13
CA ASP A 9 16.43 0.65 -0.39
C ASP A 9 16.39 -0.52 0.60
N ASN A 10 15.89 -0.28 1.82
CA ASN A 10 15.95 -1.19 2.97
C ASN A 10 17.36 -1.59 3.43
N GLN A 11 18.41 -0.93 2.92
CA GLN A 11 19.79 -1.11 3.37
C GLN A 11 20.28 0.12 4.15
N ARG A 12 20.22 1.30 3.52
CA ARG A 12 20.61 2.58 4.12
C ARG A 12 19.42 3.26 4.81
N LYS A 13 18.25 3.14 4.20
CA LYS A 13 16.98 3.67 4.72
C LYS A 13 15.91 2.62 4.53
N LYS A 14 15.32 2.15 5.63
CA LYS A 14 14.21 1.20 5.58
C LYS A 14 12.91 1.91 5.35
N LEU A 15 12.04 1.29 4.55
CA LEU A 15 10.73 1.83 4.27
C LEU A 15 9.89 1.95 5.54
N ILE A 16 10.01 1.01 6.50
CA ILE A 16 9.32 1.12 7.78
C ILE A 16 9.70 2.39 8.56
N ASP A 17 10.98 2.76 8.59
CA ASP A 17 11.45 3.90 9.37
C ASP A 17 10.96 5.21 8.73
N VAL A 18 11.00 5.26 7.40
CA VAL A 18 10.47 6.39 6.63
C VAL A 18 8.96 6.49 6.76
N PHE A 19 8.25 5.36 6.67
CA PHE A 19 6.79 5.29 6.86
C PHE A 19 6.41 5.87 8.23
N ASN A 20 7.02 5.40 9.31
CA ASN A 20 6.70 5.86 10.67
C ASN A 20 7.08 7.33 10.89
N THR A 21 8.16 7.81 10.27
CA THR A 21 8.55 9.24 10.30
C THR A 21 7.48 10.11 9.64
N ILE A 22 6.86 9.63 8.57
CA ILE A 22 5.85 10.36 7.81
C ILE A 22 4.48 10.25 8.46
N ALA A 23 4.11 9.06 8.95
CA ALA A 23 2.75 8.69 9.32
C ALA A 23 2.08 9.66 10.31
N SER A 24 2.85 10.19 11.28
CA SER A 24 2.33 11.11 12.31
C SER A 24 1.76 12.41 11.74
N ASP A 25 2.28 12.87 10.60
CA ASP A 25 1.93 14.16 9.99
C ASP A 25 0.66 14.09 9.13
N TYR A 26 0.15 12.87 8.88
CA TYR A 26 -0.99 12.64 7.99
C TYR A 26 -2.12 11.94 8.73
N LYS A 27 -3.32 12.07 8.17
CA LYS A 27 -4.53 11.38 8.67
C LYS A 27 -5.09 10.37 7.69
N GLN A 28 -4.51 10.27 6.50
CA GLN A 28 -4.97 9.36 5.47
C GLN A 28 -3.78 8.77 4.72
N VAL A 29 -3.91 7.50 4.31
CA VAL A 29 -2.94 6.84 3.45
C VAL A 29 -3.66 5.99 2.41
N SER A 30 -3.14 5.98 1.19
CA SER A 30 -3.57 5.11 0.09
C SER A 30 -2.39 4.23 -0.32
N ILE A 31 -2.57 2.92 -0.28
CA ILE A 31 -1.53 1.93 -0.51
C ILE A 31 -1.96 1.03 -1.65
N ALA A 32 -1.21 1.01 -2.75
CA ALA A 32 -1.31 -0.02 -3.78
C ALA A 32 -0.15 -0.99 -3.60
N THR A 33 -0.43 -2.29 -3.58
CA THR A 33 0.59 -3.32 -3.39
C THR A 33 0.28 -4.55 -4.23
N GLY A 34 1.30 -5.28 -4.69
CA GLY A 34 1.08 -6.55 -5.39
C GLY A 34 0.74 -7.70 -4.43
N TYR A 35 1.21 -7.59 -3.19
CA TYR A 35 0.89 -8.51 -2.11
C TYR A 35 0.87 -7.80 -0.75
N TRP A 36 0.04 -8.30 0.16
CA TRP A 36 -0.10 -7.82 1.52
C TRP A 36 0.08 -9.01 2.47
N ASP A 37 0.79 -8.86 3.58
CA ASP A 37 0.80 -9.87 4.64
C ASP A 37 0.43 -9.29 6.01
N LEU A 38 -0.02 -10.17 6.90
CA LEU A 38 -0.44 -9.78 8.25
C LEU A 38 0.70 -9.14 9.05
N LEU A 39 1.92 -9.64 8.87
CA LEU A 39 3.09 -9.17 9.60
C LEU A 39 3.51 -7.76 9.18
N GLY A 40 3.27 -7.35 7.95
CA GLY A 40 3.51 -6.00 7.44
C GLY A 40 2.59 -5.00 8.13
N THR A 41 1.31 -5.34 8.30
CA THR A 41 0.39 -4.52 9.11
C THR A 41 0.78 -4.49 10.57
N GLN A 42 1.26 -5.61 11.14
CA GLN A 42 1.76 -5.63 12.53
C GLN A 42 2.81 -4.55 12.79
N MET A 43 3.66 -4.25 11.81
CA MET A 43 4.73 -3.27 11.95
C MET A 43 4.25 -1.83 12.10
N ILE A 44 3.03 -1.51 11.64
CA ILE A 44 2.50 -0.15 11.56
C ILE A 44 1.09 0.00 12.13
N ILE A 45 0.60 -1.00 12.87
CA ILE A 45 -0.79 -1.02 13.36
C ILE A 45 -1.11 0.17 14.28
N ASP A 46 -0.12 0.64 15.04
CA ASP A 46 -0.26 1.81 15.91
C ASP A 46 -0.50 3.10 15.10
N GLU A 47 0.12 3.23 13.93
CA GLU A 47 -0.10 4.35 13.02
C GLU A 47 -1.44 4.21 12.28
N PHE A 48 -1.80 3.01 11.85
CA PHE A 48 -3.11 2.72 11.25
C PHE A 48 -4.26 3.13 12.17
N SER A 49 -4.11 2.87 13.48
CA SER A 49 -5.10 3.24 14.49
C SER A 49 -5.28 4.76 14.66
N ARG A 50 -4.36 5.58 14.15
CA ARG A 50 -4.42 7.06 14.20
C ARG A 50 -4.98 7.67 12.93
N TYR A 51 -5.05 6.91 11.84
CA TYR A 51 -5.60 7.38 10.58
C TYR A 51 -7.13 7.47 10.63
N LYS A 52 -7.66 8.46 9.90
CA LYS A 52 -9.09 8.61 9.63
C LYS A 52 -9.51 7.79 8.42
N LYS A 53 -8.59 7.54 7.48
CA LYS A 53 -8.86 6.76 6.27
C LYS A 53 -7.63 6.02 5.77
N ILE A 54 -7.81 4.76 5.43
CA ILE A 54 -6.79 3.89 4.84
C ILE A 54 -7.45 3.20 3.65
N ARG A 55 -6.85 3.35 2.47
CA ARG A 55 -7.27 2.65 1.25
C ARG A 55 -6.18 1.67 0.87
N LEU A 56 -6.46 0.38 0.92
CA LEU A 56 -5.50 -0.67 0.57
C LEU A 56 -5.97 -1.39 -0.70
N LEU A 57 -5.30 -1.14 -1.80
CA LEU A 57 -5.54 -1.77 -3.08
C LEU A 57 -4.56 -2.92 -3.30
N ILE A 58 -5.09 -4.12 -3.48
CA ILE A 58 -4.34 -5.34 -3.71
C ILE A 58 -4.32 -5.64 -5.21
N GLY A 59 -3.12 -5.66 -5.77
CA GLY A 59 -2.78 -6.04 -7.14
C GLY A 59 -2.50 -7.53 -7.23
N ARG A 60 -1.43 -7.97 -7.91
CA ARG A 60 -0.99 -9.38 -7.92
C ARG A 60 0.51 -9.48 -8.25
N GLU A 61 1.23 -10.39 -7.62
CA GLU A 61 2.64 -10.68 -7.97
C GLU A 61 2.77 -11.57 -9.24
N PRO A 62 3.78 -11.34 -10.11
CA PRO A 62 3.97 -12.03 -11.39
C PRO A 62 4.70 -13.37 -11.20
N LEU A 63 4.23 -14.20 -10.27
CA LEU A 63 4.79 -15.54 -10.08
C LEU A 63 4.67 -16.35 -11.39
N ILE A 64 5.55 -17.32 -11.62
CA ILE A 64 5.37 -18.26 -12.74
C ILE A 64 4.29 -19.27 -12.30
N PRO A 65 3.17 -19.44 -13.03
CA PRO A 65 2.88 -19.02 -14.41
C PRO A 65 2.00 -17.76 -14.57
N ARG A 66 1.61 -17.09 -13.48
CA ARG A 66 0.74 -15.89 -13.45
C ARG A 66 1.17 -14.76 -14.38
N HIS A 67 2.46 -14.63 -14.70
CA HIS A 67 2.94 -13.63 -15.67
C HIS A 67 2.31 -13.76 -17.07
N LYS A 68 1.73 -14.91 -17.42
CA LYS A 68 1.03 -15.13 -18.70
C LYS A 68 -0.47 -14.84 -18.64
N ILE A 69 -1.01 -14.59 -17.45
CA ILE A 69 -2.44 -14.42 -17.23
C ILE A 69 -2.73 -12.92 -17.14
N LEU A 70 -3.61 -12.41 -18.00
CA LEU A 70 -3.90 -10.97 -18.07
C LEU A 70 -4.72 -10.45 -16.88
N GLU A 71 -5.61 -11.29 -16.34
CA GLU A 71 -6.50 -10.95 -15.23
C GLU A 71 -6.21 -11.84 -14.00
N PRO A 72 -6.49 -11.37 -12.76
CA PRO A 72 -6.44 -12.20 -11.55
C PRO A 72 -7.35 -13.44 -11.63
N GLU A 73 -6.93 -14.52 -10.99
CA GLU A 73 -7.75 -15.72 -10.82
C GLU A 73 -8.98 -15.41 -9.94
N PRO A 74 -10.14 -16.08 -10.12
CA PRO A 74 -11.35 -15.77 -9.35
C PRO A 74 -11.20 -15.91 -7.82
N ASP A 75 -10.27 -16.76 -7.37
CA ASP A 75 -9.99 -17.05 -5.96
C ASP A 75 -8.75 -16.31 -5.41
N TYR A 76 -8.14 -15.44 -6.21
CA TYR A 76 -7.17 -14.47 -5.74
C TYR A 76 -7.91 -13.39 -4.91
N PRO A 77 -7.33 -12.77 -3.87
CA PRO A 77 -6.10 -13.15 -3.17
C PRO A 77 -6.31 -14.23 -2.09
N ASP A 78 -7.54 -14.73 -1.91
CA ASP A 78 -7.91 -15.63 -0.81
C ASP A 78 -6.96 -16.82 -0.68
N LYS A 79 -6.69 -17.54 -1.77
CA LYS A 79 -5.77 -18.70 -1.75
C LYS A 79 -4.37 -18.36 -1.24
N ASP A 80 -3.84 -17.20 -1.65
CA ASP A 80 -2.50 -16.77 -1.26
C ASP A 80 -2.48 -16.42 0.23
N PHE A 81 -3.50 -15.70 0.70
CA PHE A 81 -3.66 -15.39 2.12
C PHE A 81 -3.82 -16.63 2.99
N PHE A 82 -4.67 -17.59 2.59
CA PHE A 82 -4.84 -18.82 3.34
C PHE A 82 -3.52 -19.59 3.46
N PHE A 83 -2.79 -19.72 2.36
CA PHE A 83 -1.51 -20.41 2.33
C PHE A 83 -0.47 -19.77 3.27
N ASP A 84 -0.41 -18.44 3.32
CA ASP A 84 0.50 -17.74 4.22
C ASP A 84 0.06 -17.83 5.69
N LEU A 85 -1.24 -17.67 5.96
CA LEU A 85 -1.78 -17.74 7.32
C LEU A 85 -1.61 -19.13 7.94
N GLU A 86 -1.74 -20.21 7.17
CA GLU A 86 -1.50 -21.59 7.64
C GLU A 86 -0.06 -21.82 8.13
N ARG A 87 0.88 -21.00 7.68
CA ARG A 87 2.30 -21.10 8.05
C ARG A 87 2.68 -20.21 9.22
N LEU A 88 1.79 -19.30 9.63
CA LEU A 88 1.99 -18.48 10.80
C LEU A 88 1.61 -19.26 12.06
N GLN A 89 2.50 -19.22 13.05
CA GLN A 89 2.18 -19.75 14.37
C GLN A 89 1.13 -18.83 15.02
N PRO A 90 -0.05 -19.34 15.41
CA PRO A 90 -1.07 -18.51 16.02
C PRO A 90 -0.62 -18.06 17.41
N THR A 91 -0.41 -16.76 17.57
CA THR A 91 -0.09 -16.14 18.87
C THR A 91 -1.21 -15.21 19.33
N GLN A 92 -1.19 -14.84 20.61
CA GLN A 92 -2.16 -13.88 21.15
C GLN A 92 -2.00 -12.50 20.49
N GLU A 93 -0.77 -12.10 20.16
CA GLU A 93 -0.46 -10.86 19.47
C GLU A 93 -1.07 -10.83 18.07
N LEU A 94 -0.94 -11.92 17.30
CA LEU A 94 -1.56 -12.04 15.97
C LEU A 94 -3.08 -12.06 16.05
N LYS A 95 -3.65 -12.72 17.06
CA LYS A 95 -5.10 -12.69 17.30
C LYS A 95 -5.59 -11.26 17.59
N ASN A 96 -4.89 -10.52 18.44
CA ASN A 96 -5.22 -9.13 18.76
C ASN A 96 -5.09 -8.24 17.52
N LEU A 97 -4.05 -8.44 16.70
CA LEU A 97 -3.85 -7.72 15.46
C LEU A 97 -5.01 -7.94 14.47
N VAL A 98 -5.42 -9.20 14.26
CA VAL A 98 -6.57 -9.51 13.39
C VAL A 98 -7.85 -8.85 13.92
N GLN A 99 -8.06 -8.84 15.24
CA GLN A 99 -9.20 -8.14 15.85
C GLN A 99 -9.15 -6.62 15.58
N GLN A 100 -7.98 -6.00 15.68
CA GLN A 100 -7.82 -4.57 15.38
C GLN A 100 -8.08 -4.27 13.90
N ILE A 101 -7.53 -5.07 12.98
CA ILE A 101 -7.77 -4.93 11.53
C ILE A 101 -9.26 -5.06 11.23
N LYS A 102 -9.94 -6.08 11.79
CA LYS A 102 -11.40 -6.23 11.64
C LYS A 102 -12.17 -5.03 12.18
N GLY A 103 -11.73 -4.46 13.31
CA GLY A 103 -12.31 -3.25 13.87
C GLY A 103 -12.19 -2.05 12.92
N LEU A 104 -11.00 -1.81 12.36
CA LEU A 104 -10.75 -0.73 11.40
C LEU A 104 -11.59 -0.89 10.13
N ILE A 105 -11.76 -2.12 9.64
CA ILE A 105 -12.61 -2.42 8.48
C ILE A 105 -14.08 -2.15 8.81
N HIS A 106 -14.56 -2.65 9.96
CA HIS A 106 -15.96 -2.46 10.37
C HIS A 106 -16.32 -0.98 10.57
N GLN A 107 -15.36 -0.17 11.03
CA GLN A 107 -15.52 1.28 11.19
C GLN A 107 -15.42 2.06 9.86
N GLY A 108 -15.07 1.41 8.75
CA GLY A 108 -14.83 2.07 7.45
C GLY A 108 -13.55 2.91 7.41
N VAL A 109 -12.69 2.79 8.43
CA VAL A 109 -11.38 3.44 8.49
C VAL A 109 -10.43 2.75 7.52
N LEU A 110 -10.37 1.42 7.54
CA LEU A 110 -9.63 0.62 6.58
C LEU A 110 -10.57 0.06 5.51
N GLU A 111 -10.43 0.52 4.29
CA GLU A 111 -11.04 -0.09 3.11
C GLU A 111 -10.00 -0.90 2.37
N VAL A 112 -10.35 -2.13 2.02
CA VAL A 112 -9.49 -3.04 1.26
C VAL A 112 -10.23 -3.39 -0.03
N LYS A 113 -9.54 -3.32 -1.16
CA LYS A 113 -10.06 -3.73 -2.46
C LYS A 113 -9.03 -4.54 -3.25
N VAL A 114 -9.51 -5.34 -4.20
CA VAL A 114 -8.73 -6.15 -5.14
C VAL A 114 -8.95 -5.61 -6.55
N TYR A 115 -7.88 -5.25 -7.24
CA TYR A 115 -7.93 -4.79 -8.62
C TYR A 115 -8.02 -5.97 -9.59
N ARG A 116 -9.14 -6.12 -10.31
CA ARG A 116 -9.39 -7.28 -11.21
C ARG A 116 -9.25 -7.00 -12.70
N ARG A 117 -9.20 -5.74 -13.14
CA ARG A 117 -9.26 -5.43 -14.58
C ARG A 117 -8.04 -5.93 -15.33
N SER A 118 -6.86 -5.78 -14.76
CA SER A 118 -5.61 -6.19 -15.39
C SER A 118 -4.58 -6.51 -14.33
N PHE A 119 -3.39 -6.90 -14.78
CA PHE A 119 -2.27 -7.10 -13.89
C PHE A 119 -1.81 -5.78 -13.24
N LEU A 120 -1.87 -5.69 -11.91
CA LEU A 120 -1.34 -4.58 -11.11
C LEU A 120 -0.13 -5.04 -10.29
N TYR A 121 1.05 -4.58 -10.69
CA TYR A 121 2.32 -4.91 -10.03
C TYR A 121 3.03 -3.71 -9.38
N ALA A 122 2.57 -2.50 -9.67
CA ALA A 122 3.14 -1.32 -9.04
C ALA A 122 2.88 -1.34 -7.52
N LYS A 123 3.81 -0.75 -6.76
CA LYS A 123 3.60 -0.47 -5.34
C LYS A 123 3.75 1.01 -5.08
N CYS A 124 2.80 1.53 -4.32
CA CYS A 124 2.69 2.95 -4.04
C CYS A 124 2.13 3.16 -2.64
N TYR A 125 2.68 4.13 -1.92
CA TYR A 125 2.20 4.60 -0.62
C TYR A 125 2.03 6.11 -0.73
N VAL A 126 0.79 6.59 -0.71
CA VAL A 126 0.45 8.01 -0.79
C VAL A 126 -0.14 8.47 0.52
N PHE A 127 0.53 9.41 1.17
CA PHE A 127 0.09 10.02 2.43
C PHE A 127 -0.57 11.37 2.15
N GLY A 128 -1.76 11.57 2.72
CA GLY A 128 -2.61 12.72 2.46
C GLY A 128 -3.64 12.49 1.35
N ASN A 129 -4.33 13.57 0.98
CA ASN A 129 -5.35 13.61 -0.06
C ASN A 129 -5.28 14.96 -0.82
N TYR A 130 -6.19 15.20 -1.76
CA TYR A 130 -6.21 16.45 -2.55
C TYR A 130 -6.40 17.73 -1.72
N ASP A 131 -7.00 17.62 -0.53
CA ASP A 131 -7.24 18.75 0.38
C ASP A 131 -6.10 18.96 1.38
N SER A 132 -5.03 18.15 1.31
CA SER A 132 -3.89 18.24 2.22
C SER A 132 -2.87 19.28 1.73
N ASP A 133 -2.43 20.18 2.62
CA ASP A 133 -1.40 21.19 2.31
C ASP A 133 -0.05 20.57 1.88
N LYS A 134 0.21 19.35 2.35
CA LYS A 134 1.36 18.53 1.99
C LYS A 134 0.86 17.15 1.66
N THR A 135 1.58 16.46 0.79
CA THR A 135 1.37 15.04 0.49
C THR A 135 2.71 14.40 0.16
N ILE A 136 2.86 13.13 0.49
CA ILE A 136 4.06 12.36 0.15
C ILE A 136 3.63 11.13 -0.64
N GLY A 137 4.33 10.86 -1.75
CA GLY A 137 4.21 9.62 -2.48
C GLY A 137 5.51 8.83 -2.41
N ILE A 138 5.43 7.55 -2.11
CA ILE A 138 6.55 6.60 -2.23
C ILE A 138 6.14 5.59 -3.28
N ILE A 139 6.93 5.44 -4.33
CA ILE A 139 6.69 4.48 -5.43
C ILE A 139 7.91 3.57 -5.59
N GLY A 140 7.69 2.29 -5.86
CA GLY A 140 8.80 1.36 -6.08
C GLY A 140 8.40 -0.09 -6.03
N SER A 141 9.34 -0.93 -5.59
CA SER A 141 9.25 -2.39 -5.60
C SER A 141 8.75 -3.00 -4.28
N SER A 142 8.71 -2.24 -3.19
CA SER A 142 8.30 -2.73 -1.88
C SER A 142 6.82 -3.09 -1.82
N ASN A 143 6.51 -4.38 -1.68
CA ASN A 143 5.18 -4.82 -1.24
C ASN A 143 4.91 -4.42 0.20
N PHE A 144 3.63 -4.28 0.56
CA PHE A 144 3.18 -4.07 1.93
C PHE A 144 3.22 -5.38 2.74
N THR A 145 4.43 -5.90 2.90
CA THR A 145 4.75 -7.10 3.65
C THR A 145 5.84 -6.81 4.66
N LYS A 146 6.00 -7.63 5.71
CA LYS A 146 7.11 -7.44 6.66
C LYS A 146 8.45 -7.31 5.94
N ASN A 147 8.73 -8.22 5.00
CA ASN A 147 10.01 -8.24 4.28
C ASN A 147 10.16 -7.05 3.31
N GLY A 148 9.10 -6.66 2.59
CA GLY A 148 9.12 -5.51 1.68
C GLY A 148 9.35 -4.18 2.40
N LEU A 149 8.92 -4.08 3.66
CA LEU A 149 9.14 -2.89 4.50
C LEU A 149 10.53 -2.83 5.17
N THR A 150 11.27 -3.95 5.24
CA THR A 150 12.44 -4.05 6.14
C THR A 150 13.68 -4.77 5.66
N HIS A 151 13.57 -5.81 4.85
CA HIS A 151 14.67 -6.75 4.58
C HIS A 151 14.97 -6.93 3.10
N ASN A 152 13.93 -7.00 2.25
CA ASN A 152 14.12 -7.18 0.82
C ASN A 152 15.03 -6.08 0.27
N THR A 153 15.86 -6.44 -0.70
CA THR A 153 16.55 -5.42 -1.51
C THR A 153 15.51 -4.79 -2.41
N GLU A 154 15.12 -3.58 -2.07
CA GLU A 154 14.06 -2.83 -2.75
C GLU A 154 14.66 -1.55 -3.35
N LEU A 155 13.92 -0.90 -4.24
CA LEU A 155 14.26 0.44 -4.70
C LEU A 155 12.98 1.25 -4.81
N ASN A 156 12.82 2.21 -3.90
CA ASN A 156 11.68 3.11 -3.89
C ASN A 156 12.14 4.56 -3.98
N ALA A 157 11.39 5.37 -4.72
CA ALA A 157 11.56 6.81 -4.82
C ALA A 157 10.51 7.54 -3.99
N LEU A 158 10.94 8.56 -3.26
CA LEU A 158 10.05 9.42 -2.48
C LEU A 158 9.90 10.78 -3.15
N GLU A 159 8.64 11.15 -3.39
CA GLU A 159 8.22 12.48 -3.82
C GLU A 159 7.51 13.20 -2.68
N SER A 160 7.94 14.42 -2.40
CA SER A 160 7.44 15.29 -1.34
C SER A 160 6.85 16.60 -1.87
N ASP A 161 7.00 16.88 -3.17
CA ASP A 161 6.31 17.97 -3.83
C ASP A 161 4.84 17.59 -4.01
N HIS A 162 3.99 18.19 -3.19
CA HIS A 162 2.56 17.89 -3.18
C HIS A 162 1.91 18.10 -4.57
N ARG A 163 2.43 19.05 -5.35
CA ARG A 163 1.90 19.38 -6.69
C ARG A 163 2.09 18.24 -7.68
N ILE A 164 3.12 17.42 -7.50
CA ILE A 164 3.37 16.21 -8.32
C ILE A 164 2.47 15.08 -7.82
N VAL A 165 2.46 14.85 -6.50
CA VAL A 165 1.71 13.74 -5.90
C VAL A 165 0.20 13.84 -6.16
N THR A 166 -0.37 15.05 -6.08
CA THR A 166 -1.81 15.30 -6.25
C THR A 166 -2.17 15.85 -7.63
N PHE A 167 -1.25 15.82 -8.60
CA PHE A 167 -1.54 16.32 -9.95
C PHE A 167 -2.70 15.55 -10.58
N SER A 168 -3.75 16.26 -10.96
CA SER A 168 -4.89 15.72 -11.70
C SER A 168 -4.87 16.26 -13.13
N PRO A 169 -4.72 15.41 -14.16
CA PRO A 169 -4.69 15.84 -15.55
C PRO A 169 -6.05 16.45 -15.97
N LYS A 170 -5.99 17.44 -16.86
CA LYS A 170 -7.16 18.06 -17.51
C LYS A 170 -7.33 17.63 -18.96
N THR A 171 -6.30 17.00 -19.53
CA THR A 171 -6.22 16.55 -20.92
C THR A 171 -5.55 15.19 -20.97
N LYS A 172 -5.64 14.47 -22.09
CA LYS A 172 -5.07 13.12 -22.22
C LYS A 172 -3.55 13.14 -22.42
N GLU A 173 -3.01 14.28 -22.81
CA GLU A 173 -1.60 14.51 -23.11
C GLU A 173 -0.79 14.85 -21.85
N GLN A 174 -1.46 15.21 -20.75
CA GLN A 174 -0.82 15.50 -19.48
C GLN A 174 -0.48 14.21 -18.72
N GLU A 175 0.65 14.24 -18.02
CA GLU A 175 1.03 13.19 -17.07
C GLU A 175 0.04 13.12 -15.89
N VAL A 176 0.18 12.11 -15.04
CA VAL A 176 -0.70 11.91 -13.88
C VAL A 176 0.08 11.98 -12.57
N GLY A 177 -0.55 12.50 -11.52
CA GLY A 177 -0.03 12.40 -10.16
C GLY A 177 -0.25 11.01 -9.57
N HIS A 178 0.48 10.70 -8.50
CA HIS A 178 0.40 9.41 -7.81
C HIS A 178 -1.00 9.12 -7.28
N LEU A 179 -1.64 10.11 -6.66
CA LEU A 179 -2.97 9.96 -6.09
C LEU A 179 -4.03 9.77 -7.18
N TYR A 180 -3.92 10.52 -8.29
CA TYR A 180 -4.81 10.34 -9.43
C TYR A 180 -4.68 8.94 -10.03
N TRP A 181 -3.45 8.46 -10.24
CA TRP A 181 -3.21 7.09 -10.70
C TRP A 181 -3.83 6.05 -9.76
N PHE A 182 -3.67 6.21 -8.44
CA PHE A 182 -4.28 5.33 -7.46
C PHE A 182 -5.82 5.34 -7.57
N ASP A 183 -6.42 6.53 -7.66
CA ASP A 183 -7.87 6.69 -7.70
C ASP A 183 -8.51 6.08 -8.94
N GLN A 184 -7.82 6.10 -10.08
CA GLN A 184 -8.28 5.41 -11.30
C GLN A 184 -8.42 3.92 -11.07
N LEU A 185 -7.44 3.28 -10.42
CA LEU A 185 -7.49 1.84 -10.13
C LEU A 185 -8.49 1.52 -9.02
N TRP A 186 -8.55 2.36 -7.98
CA TRP A 186 -9.47 2.22 -6.86
C TRP A 186 -10.95 2.34 -7.27
N GLY A 187 -11.22 3.20 -8.25
CA GLY A 187 -12.55 3.48 -8.80
C GLY A 187 -12.90 2.68 -10.05
N ASP A 188 -12.04 1.77 -10.52
CA ASP A 188 -12.35 0.91 -11.66
C ASP A 188 -13.56 0.02 -11.36
N GLU A 189 -14.43 -0.17 -12.36
CA GLU A 189 -15.66 -0.95 -12.23
C GLU A 189 -15.44 -2.43 -11.88
N LYS A 190 -14.25 -2.98 -12.18
CA LYS A 190 -13.86 -4.35 -11.83
C LYS A 190 -13.11 -4.43 -10.49
N THR A 191 -12.84 -3.31 -9.82
CA THR A 191 -12.18 -3.31 -8.52
C THR A 191 -13.20 -3.54 -7.41
N GLU A 192 -13.03 -4.63 -6.66
CA GLU A 192 -13.96 -5.11 -5.62
C GLU A 192 -13.38 -5.05 -4.22
#